data_AF-A0A2N1TL17-F1
#
_entry.id   AF-A0A2N1TL17-F1
#
_cell.length_a   1.000
_cell.length_b   1.000
_cell.length_c   1.000
_cell.angle_alpha   90.00
_cell.angle_beta   90.00
_cell.angle_gamma   90.00
#
_symmetry.space_group_name_H-M   'P 1'
#
loop_
_entity.id
_entity.type
_entity.pdbx_description
1 polymer ?
#
loop_
_entity_poly.entity_id
_entity_poly.type
_entity_poly.pdbx_seq_one_letter_code
_entity_poly.pdbx_strand_id
1 'polypeptide(L)'
;MPRHLLLIISIVLAISCASRSEKGAVDTGKPYIKIDLTFNPETYPWLMGKKYPTFAVWIEEKKSGYIRTIFVTGKAGKNKWMMADERPSSAPVWLGIKKKAALTTEIDSVTGATPGGEGFTIYWQVPENLANRSVDIFLEGNVSFDYNDHYRKDAGKNDTGYSDVNGQPSLVWKGTINTGGGNSETVPVIIGHGSVLGTDSVIDSDLSRITSAKNIFSYIKYSYFTGTGGNR
;
A
#
# COMPACT_ATOMS: atom_id res chain seq x y z
N MET A 1 41.18 16.56 61.72
CA MET A 1 40.21 16.93 60.65
C MET A 1 40.20 15.82 59.62
N PRO A 2 39.16 14.97 59.54
CA PRO A 2 39.12 13.89 58.56
C PRO A 2 38.66 14.44 57.21
N ARG A 3 39.44 14.18 56.15
CA ARG A 3 39.08 14.47 54.76
C ARG A 3 38.11 13.37 54.29
N HIS A 4 36.83 13.70 54.16
CA HIS A 4 35.89 12.82 53.48
C HIS A 4 36.13 12.90 51.96
N LEU A 5 36.70 11.83 51.43
CA LEU A 5 36.85 11.56 50.00
C LEU A 5 35.45 11.18 49.47
N LEU A 6 34.77 12.10 48.79
CA LEU A 6 33.54 11.78 48.05
C LEU A 6 33.90 10.98 46.80
N LEU A 7 33.62 9.68 46.82
CA LEU A 7 33.71 8.80 45.67
C LEU A 7 32.45 9.00 44.79
N ILE A 8 32.59 9.76 43.70
CA ILE A 8 31.51 9.91 42.71
C ILE A 8 31.49 8.65 41.84
N ILE A 9 30.58 7.74 42.16
CA ILE A 9 30.28 6.56 41.33
C ILE A 9 29.51 7.06 40.11
N SER A 10 30.21 7.22 38.98
CA SER A 10 29.61 7.50 37.69
C SER A 10 28.93 6.24 37.16
N ILE A 11 27.60 6.16 37.30
CA ILE A 11 26.78 5.11 36.69
C ILE A 11 26.74 5.38 35.19
N VAL A 12 27.56 4.65 34.43
CA VAL A 12 27.48 4.62 32.97
C VAL A 12 26.23 3.81 32.61
N LEU A 13 25.13 4.49 32.29
CA LEU A 13 23.99 3.86 31.62
C LEU A 13 24.44 3.48 30.21
N ALA A 14 24.83 2.22 30.03
CA ALA A 14 24.96 1.62 28.71
C ALA A 14 23.58 1.62 28.06
N ILE A 15 23.34 2.59 27.16
CA ILE A 15 22.23 2.55 26.23
C ILE A 15 22.55 1.40 25.27
N SER A 16 22.11 0.19 25.64
CA SER A 16 22.04 -0.92 24.72
C SER A 16 21.03 -0.52 23.65
N CYS A 17 21.53 -0.05 22.51
CA CYS A 17 20.78 -0.08 21.26
C CYS A 17 20.51 -1.56 20.97
N ALA A 18 19.42 -2.07 21.53
CA ALA A 18 18.83 -3.31 21.08
C ALA A 18 18.44 -3.08 19.62
N SER A 19 19.30 -3.50 18.70
CA SER A 19 18.97 -3.65 17.30
C SER A 19 17.77 -4.59 17.24
N ARG A 20 16.60 -3.99 16.99
CA ARG A 20 15.38 -4.73 16.75
C ARG A 20 15.63 -5.57 15.50
N SER A 21 15.76 -6.88 15.67
CA SER A 21 15.78 -7.82 14.55
C SER A 21 14.49 -7.63 13.74
N GLU A 22 14.60 -7.00 12.58
CA GLU A 22 13.51 -6.89 11.62
C GLU A 22 13.29 -8.26 10.97
N LYS A 23 12.38 -9.07 11.54
CA LYS A 23 11.76 -10.15 10.78
C LYS A 23 11.01 -9.51 9.59
N GLY A 24 11.53 -9.67 8.37
CA GLY A 24 10.82 -9.33 7.13
C GLY A 24 11.59 -8.56 6.05
N ALA A 25 12.91 -8.44 6.12
CA ALA A 25 13.69 -7.83 5.04
C ALA A 25 13.77 -8.77 3.81
N VAL A 26 13.49 -8.25 2.61
CA VAL A 26 13.77 -8.96 1.34
C VAL A 26 15.27 -9.20 1.18
N ASP A 27 15.65 -10.29 0.48
CA ASP A 27 17.04 -10.52 0.12
C ASP A 27 17.42 -9.63 -1.06
N THR A 28 18.11 -8.52 -0.78
CA THR A 28 18.57 -7.56 -1.79
C THR A 28 19.67 -8.12 -2.71
N GLY A 29 20.20 -9.32 -2.43
CA GLY A 29 21.05 -10.08 -3.33
C GLY A 29 20.28 -10.79 -4.45
N LYS A 30 18.96 -10.94 -4.30
CA LYS A 30 18.06 -11.60 -5.26
C LYS A 30 17.11 -10.60 -5.93
N PRO A 31 16.44 -10.98 -7.02
CA PRO A 31 15.44 -10.14 -7.67
C PRO A 31 14.30 -9.70 -6.74
N TYR A 32 14.07 -8.40 -6.59
CA TYR A 32 12.99 -7.85 -5.76
C TYR A 32 12.32 -6.64 -6.43
N ILE A 33 11.07 -6.39 -6.02
CA ILE A 33 10.31 -5.20 -6.40
C ILE A 33 10.18 -4.30 -5.17
N LYS A 34 10.38 -3.00 -5.39
CA LYS A 34 10.15 -1.92 -4.43
C LYS A 34 9.01 -1.03 -4.94
N ILE A 35 8.05 -0.75 -4.07
CA ILE A 35 6.92 0.12 -4.35
C ILE A 35 6.99 1.28 -3.36
N ASP A 36 7.30 2.47 -3.86
CA ASP A 36 7.32 3.70 -3.09
C ASP A 36 6.03 4.49 -3.31
N LEU A 37 5.38 4.88 -2.23
CA LEU A 37 4.16 5.69 -2.20
C LEU A 37 4.41 6.92 -1.32
N THR A 38 3.85 8.07 -1.69
CA THR A 38 3.74 9.23 -0.79
C THR A 38 2.30 9.70 -0.78
N PHE A 39 1.69 9.71 0.40
CA PHE A 39 0.34 10.25 0.60
C PHE A 39 0.36 11.77 0.48
N ASN A 40 -0.71 12.35 -0.06
CA ASN A 40 -0.90 13.80 -0.10
C ASN A 40 -1.92 14.23 0.98
N PRO A 41 -1.48 14.57 2.21
CA PRO A 41 -2.41 14.90 3.29
C PRO A 41 -3.07 16.27 3.12
N GLU A 42 -2.48 17.17 2.34
CA GLU A 42 -3.06 18.50 2.09
C GLU A 42 -4.39 18.40 1.31
N THR A 43 -4.58 17.32 0.54
CA THR A 43 -5.86 17.00 -0.12
C THR A 43 -6.96 16.66 0.89
N TYR A 44 -6.59 16.23 2.11
CA TYR A 44 -7.52 15.64 3.10
C TYR A 44 -7.40 16.29 4.49
N PRO A 45 -7.79 17.57 4.63
CA PRO A 45 -7.76 18.25 5.91
C PRO A 45 -8.73 17.56 6.90
N TRP A 46 -8.24 17.21 8.09
CA TRP A 46 -9.03 16.55 9.12
C TRP A 46 -8.90 17.24 10.47
N LEU A 47 -10.03 17.39 11.17
CA LEU A 47 -10.15 18.15 12.44
C LEU A 47 -9.23 17.63 13.56
N MET A 48 -8.83 16.36 13.51
CA MET A 48 -7.91 15.75 14.50
C MET A 48 -6.84 14.90 13.79
N GLY A 49 -5.82 15.55 13.24
CA GLY A 49 -4.65 14.88 12.63
C GLY A 49 -4.79 14.63 11.13
N LYS A 50 -4.08 13.62 10.61
CA LYS A 50 -4.10 13.25 9.18
C LYS A 50 -4.98 12.02 8.96
N LYS A 51 -5.79 12.03 7.91
CA LYS A 51 -6.56 10.86 7.47
C LYS A 51 -5.79 10.11 6.40
N TYR A 52 -5.21 8.97 6.76
CA TYR A 52 -4.47 8.13 5.82
C TYR A 52 -5.41 7.27 4.96
N PRO A 53 -5.01 6.94 3.72
CA PRO A 53 -5.79 6.09 2.84
C PRO A 53 -5.79 4.64 3.33
N THR A 54 -6.89 3.93 3.02
CA THR A 54 -6.90 2.48 2.94
C THR A 54 -6.45 2.08 1.55
N PHE A 55 -5.52 1.15 1.42
CA PHE A 55 -5.09 0.67 0.12
C PHE A 55 -4.63 -0.79 0.13
N ALA A 56 -4.72 -1.42 -1.04
CA ALA A 56 -4.22 -2.76 -1.30
C ALA A 56 -3.29 -2.73 -2.51
N VAL A 57 -2.28 -3.60 -2.49
CA VAL A 57 -1.35 -3.83 -3.58
C VAL A 57 -1.38 -5.31 -3.92
N TRP A 58 -1.54 -5.62 -5.20
CA TRP A 58 -1.43 -6.98 -5.70
C TRP A 58 -0.69 -7.02 -7.03
N ILE A 59 -0.26 -8.22 -7.38
CA ILE A 59 0.49 -8.52 -8.58
C ILE A 59 -0.27 -9.55 -9.40
N GLU A 60 -0.28 -9.38 -10.71
CA GLU A 60 -0.75 -10.36 -11.68
C GLU A 60 0.30 -10.62 -12.77
N GLU A 61 0.50 -11.89 -13.13
CA GLU A 61 1.23 -12.28 -14.34
C GLU A 61 0.29 -13.07 -15.25
N LYS A 62 -0.04 -12.48 -16.40
CA LYS A 62 -1.15 -12.96 -17.25
C LYS A 62 -0.90 -14.35 -17.84
N LYS A 63 0.34 -14.72 -18.16
CA LYS A 63 0.62 -15.98 -18.88
C LYS A 63 0.47 -17.20 -17.99
N SER A 64 0.91 -17.11 -16.74
CA SER A 64 0.82 -18.18 -15.73
C SER A 64 -0.47 -18.12 -14.92
N GLY A 65 -1.19 -16.99 -14.96
CA GLY A 65 -2.33 -16.75 -14.09
C GLY A 65 -1.93 -16.51 -12.63
N TYR A 66 -0.64 -16.21 -12.38
CA TYR A 66 -0.16 -15.90 -11.05
C TYR A 66 -0.83 -14.63 -10.54
N ILE A 67 -1.42 -14.72 -9.35
CA ILE A 67 -2.01 -13.59 -8.65
C ILE A 67 -1.55 -13.65 -7.19
N ARG A 68 -1.03 -12.54 -6.66
CA ARG A 68 -0.63 -12.46 -5.24
C ARG A 68 -0.93 -11.08 -4.66
N THR A 69 -1.57 -11.07 -3.49
CA THR A 69 -1.65 -9.85 -2.66
C THR A 69 -0.30 -9.62 -2.01
N ILE A 70 0.28 -8.44 -2.24
CA ILE A 70 1.58 -8.04 -1.71
C ILE A 70 1.41 -7.27 -0.41
N PHE A 71 0.43 -6.39 -0.37
CA PHE A 71 0.20 -5.53 0.79
C PHE A 71 -1.27 -5.16 0.90
N VAL A 72 -1.74 -4.98 2.13
CA VAL A 72 -3.02 -4.34 2.41
C VAL A 72 -2.88 -3.54 3.69
N THR A 73 -3.34 -2.30 3.69
CA THR A 73 -3.39 -1.50 4.91
C THR A 73 -4.36 -2.13 5.90
N GLY A 74 -4.00 -2.13 7.18
CA GLY A 74 -5.00 -2.26 8.23
C GLY A 74 -4.44 -1.91 9.60
N LYS A 75 -5.30 -2.05 10.62
CA LYS A 75 -4.87 -2.56 11.93
C LYS A 75 -4.34 -4.02 11.83
N ALA A 76 -4.23 -4.56 10.62
CA ALA A 76 -3.75 -5.88 10.20
C ALA A 76 -2.22 -6.06 10.28
N GLY A 77 -1.54 -5.38 11.20
CA GLY A 77 -0.08 -5.48 11.42
C GLY A 77 0.32 -6.03 12.80
N LYS A 78 -0.64 -6.41 13.65
CA LYS A 78 -0.36 -6.95 15.00
C LYS A 78 -1.27 -8.11 15.33
N ASN A 79 -0.93 -9.35 14.97
CA ASN A 79 -1.44 -10.63 15.54
C ASN A 79 -2.92 -10.69 15.97
N LYS A 80 -3.77 -9.89 15.33
CA LYS A 80 -5.21 -9.87 15.37
C LYS A 80 -5.54 -9.61 13.93
N TRP A 81 -5.94 -10.67 13.24
CA TRP A 81 -6.59 -10.61 11.94
C TRP A 81 -7.97 -9.96 12.11
N MET A 82 -7.99 -8.77 12.71
CA MET A 82 -9.13 -7.86 12.69
C MET A 82 -9.05 -7.20 11.33
N MET A 83 -9.84 -7.79 10.43
CA MET A 83 -10.51 -7.15 9.31
C MET A 83 -10.24 -5.64 9.31
N ALA A 84 -9.50 -5.16 8.30
CA ALA A 84 -9.80 -3.83 7.79
C ALA A 84 -11.32 -3.80 7.67
N ASP A 85 -11.98 -2.84 8.33
CA ASP A 85 -13.46 -2.73 8.37
C ASP A 85 -14.01 -3.35 7.10
N GLU A 86 -14.82 -4.41 7.21
CA GLU A 86 -15.48 -5.09 6.08
C GLU A 86 -16.43 -4.10 5.42
N ARG A 87 -15.86 -3.09 4.77
CA ARG A 87 -16.49 -2.13 3.89
C ARG A 87 -15.97 -2.52 2.53
N PRO A 88 -16.71 -3.40 1.83
CA PRO A 88 -16.39 -3.78 0.47
C PRO A 88 -16.03 -2.58 -0.41
N SER A 89 -16.62 -1.41 -0.14
CA SER A 89 -16.40 -0.15 -0.84
C SER A 89 -15.01 0.49 -0.71
N SER A 90 -14.16 0.07 0.24
CA SER A 90 -12.83 0.67 0.41
C SER A 90 -11.78 0.15 -0.58
N ALA A 91 -11.89 -1.12 -0.97
CA ALA A 91 -11.05 -1.75 -1.98
C ALA A 91 -11.81 -2.89 -2.71
N PRO A 92 -12.95 -2.59 -3.36
CA PRO A 92 -13.83 -3.60 -3.95
C PRO A 92 -13.20 -4.42 -5.07
N VAL A 93 -12.31 -3.82 -5.86
CA VAL A 93 -11.62 -4.50 -6.96
C VAL A 93 -10.69 -5.56 -6.40
N TRP A 94 -9.83 -5.18 -5.46
CA TRP A 94 -8.94 -6.10 -4.76
C TRP A 94 -9.70 -7.19 -4.02
N LEU A 95 -10.86 -6.91 -3.41
CA LEU A 95 -11.66 -7.96 -2.78
C LEU A 95 -12.13 -9.03 -3.77
N GLY A 96 -12.47 -8.64 -5.00
CA GLY A 96 -12.76 -9.58 -6.08
C GLY A 96 -11.54 -10.40 -6.48
N ILE A 97 -10.38 -9.73 -6.62
CA ILE A 97 -9.10 -10.40 -6.91
C ILE A 97 -8.71 -11.38 -5.79
N LYS A 98 -8.85 -10.99 -4.53
CA LYS A 98 -8.59 -11.84 -3.37
C LYS A 98 -9.48 -13.08 -3.37
N LYS A 99 -10.78 -12.95 -3.66
CA LYS A 99 -11.70 -14.09 -3.79
C LYS A 99 -11.28 -15.02 -4.93
N LYS A 100 -10.86 -14.46 -6.07
CA LYS A 100 -10.34 -15.23 -7.21
C LYS A 100 -9.01 -15.94 -6.88
N ALA A 101 -8.16 -15.31 -6.06
CA ALA A 101 -6.84 -15.79 -5.67
C ALA A 101 -6.84 -16.71 -4.43
N ALA A 102 -8.01 -16.97 -3.81
CA ALA A 102 -8.16 -17.74 -2.57
C ALA A 102 -7.75 -19.23 -2.65
N LEU A 103 -6.97 -19.62 -3.66
CA LEU A 103 -6.20 -20.86 -3.69
C LEU A 103 -4.81 -20.73 -3.02
N THR A 104 -4.27 -19.52 -2.78
CA THR A 104 -3.03 -19.31 -2.00
C THR A 104 -2.97 -17.89 -1.42
N THR A 105 -3.16 -17.69 -0.11
CA THR A 105 -2.89 -16.38 0.52
C THR A 105 -1.89 -16.54 1.65
N GLU A 106 -0.60 -16.65 1.29
CA GLU A 106 0.47 -16.24 2.19
C GLU A 106 0.76 -14.77 1.87
N ILE A 107 0.56 -13.90 2.87
CA ILE A 107 1.02 -12.51 2.80
C ILE A 107 2.52 -12.58 3.06
N ASP A 108 3.32 -12.38 2.01
CA ASP A 108 4.76 -12.26 2.19
C ASP A 108 5.01 -11.03 3.08
N SER A 109 5.82 -11.22 4.11
CA SER A 109 6.19 -10.17 5.05
C SER A 109 6.78 -8.98 4.30
N VAL A 110 6.06 -7.86 4.30
CA VAL A 110 6.53 -6.58 3.79
C VAL A 110 6.95 -5.73 4.98
N THR A 111 8.22 -5.34 5.05
CA THR A 111 8.69 -4.24 5.92
C THR A 111 8.68 -2.91 5.15
N GLY A 112 8.36 -1.80 5.85
CA GLY A 112 8.62 -0.46 5.34
C GLY A 112 7.55 0.63 5.59
N ALA A 113 7.01 0.75 6.80
CA ALA A 113 6.41 2.01 7.22
C ALA A 113 7.51 2.87 7.85
N THR A 114 7.82 4.05 7.28
CA THR A 114 8.61 5.06 7.99
C THR A 114 7.77 5.58 9.17
N PRO A 115 8.25 5.51 10.42
CA PRO A 115 7.52 6.07 11.56
C PRO A 115 7.42 7.60 11.41
N GLY A 116 6.22 8.12 11.15
CA GLY A 116 5.91 9.54 11.24
C GLY A 116 5.86 10.35 9.93
N GLY A 117 6.04 9.71 8.76
CA GLY A 117 6.02 10.38 7.45
C GLY A 117 4.78 10.07 6.59
N GLU A 118 4.67 10.77 5.46
CA GLU A 118 3.68 10.52 4.39
C GLU A 118 4.13 9.41 3.41
N GLY A 119 5.40 9.00 3.51
CA GLY A 119 6.02 7.99 2.66
C GLY A 119 5.82 6.55 3.16
N PHE A 120 5.53 5.64 2.24
CA PHE A 120 5.42 4.21 2.46
C PHE A 120 6.27 3.47 1.43
N THR A 121 7.04 2.49 1.88
CA THR A 121 7.80 1.62 0.98
C THR A 121 7.41 0.17 1.22
N ILE A 122 7.10 -0.53 0.14
CA ILE A 122 6.76 -1.94 0.15
C ILE A 122 7.84 -2.68 -0.64
N TYR A 123 8.45 -3.68 -0.03
CA TYR A 123 9.37 -4.59 -0.71
C TYR A 123 8.69 -5.95 -0.93
N TRP A 124 8.94 -6.55 -2.09
CA TRP A 124 8.48 -7.88 -2.41
C TRP A 124 9.56 -8.69 -3.12
N GLN A 125 9.85 -9.89 -2.62
CA GLN A 125 10.78 -10.81 -3.26
C GLN A 125 10.13 -11.38 -4.52
N VAL A 126 10.77 -11.20 -5.68
CA VAL A 126 10.26 -11.82 -6.93
C VAL A 126 10.55 -13.33 -6.85
N PRO A 127 9.52 -14.19 -6.94
CA PRO A 127 9.72 -15.63 -6.92
C PRO A 127 10.31 -16.11 -8.24
N GLU A 128 11.05 -17.22 -8.22
CA GLU A 128 11.78 -17.74 -9.39
C GLU A 128 10.87 -18.01 -10.60
N ASN A 129 9.63 -18.46 -10.37
CA ASN A 129 8.66 -18.71 -11.44
C ASN A 129 8.22 -17.44 -12.18
N LEU A 130 8.48 -16.27 -11.59
CA LEU A 130 8.25 -14.95 -12.18
C LEU A 130 9.53 -14.28 -12.69
N ALA A 131 10.68 -14.97 -12.72
CA ALA A 131 11.84 -14.48 -13.43
C ALA A 131 11.57 -14.38 -14.94
N ASN A 132 12.08 -13.34 -15.61
CA ASN A 132 11.90 -13.12 -17.05
C ASN A 132 10.42 -13.02 -17.50
N ARG A 133 9.57 -12.38 -16.69
CA ARG A 133 8.14 -12.18 -16.95
C ARG A 133 7.78 -10.70 -17.05
N SER A 134 6.59 -10.44 -17.59
CA SER A 134 5.95 -9.13 -17.54
C SER A 134 4.89 -9.17 -16.46
N VAL A 135 5.10 -8.43 -15.39
CA VAL A 135 4.29 -8.47 -14.18
C VAL A 135 3.51 -7.16 -14.06
N ASP A 136 2.19 -7.27 -13.96
CA ASP A 136 1.31 -6.13 -13.68
C ASP A 136 1.20 -5.95 -12.17
N ILE A 137 1.53 -4.74 -11.69
CA ILE A 137 1.41 -4.34 -10.29
C ILE A 137 0.23 -3.38 -10.21
N PHE A 138 -0.69 -3.65 -9.30
CA PHE A 138 -1.87 -2.86 -9.06
C PHE A 138 -1.84 -2.28 -7.65
N LEU A 139 -2.35 -1.07 -7.51
CA LEU A 139 -2.62 -0.40 -6.26
C LEU A 139 -4.07 0.07 -6.30
N GLU A 140 -4.89 -0.33 -5.34
CA GLU A 140 -6.22 0.25 -5.14
C GLU A 140 -6.23 1.05 -3.85
N GLY A 141 -6.63 2.32 -3.91
CA GLY A 141 -6.58 3.24 -2.77
C GLY A 141 -7.87 4.03 -2.60
N ASN A 142 -8.26 4.27 -1.35
CA ASN A 142 -9.45 5.02 -0.96
C ASN A 142 -9.18 5.87 0.29
N VAL A 143 -9.79 7.06 0.32
CA VAL A 143 -9.92 7.88 1.52
C VAL A 143 -11.41 8.12 1.74
N SER A 144 -11.98 7.61 2.83
CA SER A 144 -13.41 7.82 3.07
C SER A 144 -13.72 9.30 3.35
N PHE A 145 -14.99 9.69 3.32
CA PHE A 145 -15.46 11.08 3.42
C PHE A 145 -14.88 12.03 2.36
N ASP A 146 -14.38 11.50 1.24
CA ASP A 146 -13.83 12.30 0.12
C ASP A 146 -14.94 12.82 -0.80
N TYR A 147 -15.84 13.62 -0.23
CA TYR A 147 -17.02 14.13 -0.94
C TYR A 147 -16.67 15.18 -1.99
N ASN A 148 -17.49 15.28 -3.04
CA ASN A 148 -17.41 16.32 -4.06
C ASN A 148 -18.80 16.72 -4.58
N ASP A 149 -18.87 17.51 -5.64
CA ASP A 149 -20.15 18.00 -6.22
C ASP A 149 -21.09 16.88 -6.67
N HIS A 150 -20.54 15.72 -7.07
CA HIS A 150 -21.32 14.54 -7.44
C HIS A 150 -21.57 13.64 -6.24
N TYR A 151 -20.51 13.16 -5.58
CA TYR A 151 -20.58 12.34 -4.37
C TYR A 151 -20.78 13.23 -3.14
N ARG A 152 -22.01 13.70 -2.95
CA ARG A 152 -22.34 14.66 -1.90
C ARG A 152 -22.52 13.96 -0.55
N LYS A 153 -22.08 14.64 0.51
CA LYS A 153 -22.27 14.19 1.91
C LYS A 153 -23.74 14.03 2.30
N ASP A 154 -24.61 14.84 1.73
CA ASP A 154 -26.05 14.91 2.01
C ASP A 154 -26.91 14.21 0.95
N ALA A 155 -26.30 13.46 0.03
CA ALA A 155 -27.02 12.67 -0.96
C ALA A 155 -27.92 11.63 -0.27
N GLY A 156 -29.19 11.57 -0.67
CA GLY A 156 -30.12 10.52 -0.27
C GLY A 156 -29.87 9.22 -1.03
N LYS A 157 -30.36 8.08 -0.53
CA LYS A 157 -30.14 6.75 -1.13
C LYS A 157 -30.60 6.59 -2.59
N ASN A 158 -31.48 7.47 -3.06
CA ASN A 158 -32.00 7.47 -4.42
C ASN A 158 -31.22 8.42 -5.36
N ASP A 159 -30.29 9.22 -4.83
CA ASP A 159 -29.47 10.11 -5.64
C ASP A 159 -28.37 9.32 -6.36
N THR A 160 -28.09 9.69 -7.61
CA THR A 160 -27.02 9.06 -8.39
C THR A 160 -25.63 9.20 -7.76
N GLY A 161 -25.46 10.21 -6.90
CA GLY A 161 -24.24 10.50 -6.16
C GLY A 161 -24.18 9.88 -4.77
N TYR A 162 -25.13 9.02 -4.39
CA TYR A 162 -25.12 8.39 -3.07
C TYR A 162 -23.87 7.51 -2.88
N SER A 163 -23.05 7.85 -1.89
CA SER A 163 -21.77 7.19 -1.62
C SER A 163 -21.64 6.59 -0.23
N ASP A 164 -22.70 6.64 0.58
CA ASP A 164 -22.61 6.45 2.03
C ASP A 164 -21.46 7.32 2.60
N VAL A 165 -20.69 6.81 3.57
CA VAL A 165 -19.52 7.48 4.16
C VAL A 165 -18.28 7.50 3.27
N ASN A 166 -18.32 6.95 2.05
CA ASN A 166 -17.14 6.86 1.20
C ASN A 166 -16.75 8.22 0.62
N GLY A 167 -17.71 8.96 0.09
CA GLY A 167 -17.44 10.05 -0.83
C GLY A 167 -17.10 9.48 -2.20
N GLN A 168 -15.97 9.88 -2.77
CA GLN A 168 -15.49 9.30 -4.04
C GLN A 168 -15.12 7.81 -3.91
N PRO A 169 -15.22 7.04 -5.01
CA PRO A 169 -14.82 5.63 -5.03
C PRO A 169 -13.32 5.43 -4.82
N SER A 170 -12.91 4.19 -4.55
CA SER A 170 -11.51 3.78 -4.65
C SER A 170 -10.99 3.99 -6.07
N LEU A 171 -9.72 4.39 -6.22
CA LEU A 171 -9.04 4.43 -7.53
C LEU A 171 -8.08 3.26 -7.67
N VAL A 172 -7.92 2.78 -8.90
CA VAL A 172 -7.00 1.70 -9.26
C VAL A 172 -5.88 2.25 -10.13
N TRP A 173 -4.65 2.16 -9.64
CA TRP A 173 -3.43 2.42 -10.37
C TRP A 173 -2.83 1.11 -10.87
N LYS A 174 -2.22 1.16 -12.06
CA LYS A 174 -1.52 0.01 -12.65
C LYS A 174 -0.19 0.44 -13.26
N GLY A 175 0.86 -0.33 -12.99
CA GLY A 175 2.15 -0.25 -13.67
C GLY A 175 2.61 -1.65 -14.06
N THR A 176 3.44 -1.75 -15.10
CA THR A 176 3.97 -3.03 -15.58
C THR A 176 5.49 -3.03 -15.45
N ILE A 177 6.04 -4.10 -14.88
CA ILE A 177 7.48 -4.32 -14.71
C ILE A 177 7.90 -5.56 -15.49
N ASN A 178 9.04 -5.47 -16.18
CA ASN A 178 9.69 -6.62 -16.80
C ASN A 178 10.79 -7.15 -15.87
N THR A 179 10.67 -8.40 -15.42
CA THR A 179 11.61 -9.06 -14.51
C THR A 179 12.71 -9.85 -15.23
N GLY A 180 12.86 -9.67 -16.56
CA GLY A 180 13.91 -10.30 -17.36
C GLY A 180 14.98 -9.35 -17.89
N GLY A 181 14.83 -8.05 -17.64
CA GLY A 181 15.86 -7.06 -17.92
C GLY A 181 16.73 -6.79 -16.69
N GLY A 182 17.58 -5.76 -16.82
CA GLY A 182 18.24 -5.15 -15.67
C GLY A 182 17.26 -4.42 -14.75
N ASN A 183 17.80 -3.62 -13.82
CA ASN A 183 16.98 -2.77 -12.98
C ASN A 183 16.07 -1.88 -13.84
N SER A 184 14.80 -1.76 -13.44
CA SER A 184 13.82 -0.97 -14.18
C SER A 184 12.85 -0.30 -13.23
N GLU A 185 12.17 0.75 -13.70
CA GLU A 185 11.16 1.45 -12.94
C GLU A 185 9.98 1.87 -13.82
N THR A 186 8.82 2.02 -13.21
CA THR A 186 7.62 2.56 -13.86
C THR A 186 6.84 3.41 -12.87
N VAL A 187 6.22 4.47 -13.40
CA VAL A 187 5.18 5.22 -12.68
C VAL A 187 3.83 4.65 -13.13
N PRO A 188 2.99 4.15 -12.21
CA PRO A 188 1.70 3.60 -12.59
C PRO A 188 0.70 4.71 -12.94
N VAL A 189 -0.26 4.36 -13.79
CA VAL A 189 -1.34 5.25 -14.21
C VAL A 189 -2.66 4.81 -13.59
N ILE A 190 -3.58 5.74 -13.37
CA ILE A 190 -4.96 5.41 -12.98
C ILE A 190 -5.64 4.74 -14.18
N ILE A 191 -6.14 3.52 -13.98
CA ILE A 191 -6.86 2.75 -15.00
C ILE A 191 -8.38 2.74 -14.78
N GLY A 192 -8.84 3.26 -13.64
CA GLY A 192 -10.25 3.37 -13.32
C GLY A 192 -10.51 3.46 -11.82
N HIS A 193 -11.76 3.24 -11.44
CA HIS A 193 -12.23 3.23 -10.08
C HIS A 193 -13.07 1.98 -9.77
N GLY A 194 -13.17 1.63 -8.50
CA GLY A 194 -14.08 0.57 -8.04
C GLY A 194 -15.51 1.08 -7.86
N SER A 195 -16.44 0.18 -7.55
CA SER A 195 -17.80 0.58 -7.14
C SER A 195 -17.76 1.40 -5.85
N VAL A 196 -18.33 2.61 -5.88
CA VAL A 196 -18.37 3.52 -4.72
C VAL A 196 -19.07 2.91 -3.50
N LEU A 197 -20.05 2.02 -3.72
CA LEU A 197 -20.75 1.27 -2.69
C LEU A 197 -20.21 -0.16 -2.50
N GLY A 198 -19.20 -0.56 -3.26
CA GLY A 198 -18.59 -1.89 -3.21
C GLY A 198 -19.53 -3.02 -3.65
N THR A 199 -20.46 -2.73 -4.56
CA THR A 199 -21.48 -3.68 -5.07
C THR A 199 -20.93 -4.75 -6.00
N ASP A 200 -19.77 -4.48 -6.61
CA ASP A 200 -19.08 -5.36 -7.54
C ASP A 200 -17.56 -5.15 -7.42
N SER A 201 -16.78 -5.84 -8.25
CA SER A 201 -15.32 -5.77 -8.29
C SER A 201 -14.79 -5.38 -9.67
N VAL A 202 -15.59 -4.64 -10.45
CA VAL A 202 -15.22 -4.19 -11.80
C VAL A 202 -14.40 -2.90 -11.70
N ILE A 203 -13.47 -2.71 -12.63
CA ILE A 203 -12.75 -1.45 -12.81
C ILE A 203 -13.52 -0.62 -13.83
N ASP A 204 -14.14 0.47 -13.40
CA ASP A 204 -14.81 1.43 -14.28
C ASP A 204 -13.80 2.51 -14.72
N SER A 205 -13.66 2.71 -16.03
CA SER A 205 -12.72 3.67 -16.60
C SER A 205 -13.24 5.12 -16.60
N ASP A 206 -14.50 5.38 -16.27
CA ASP A 206 -15.06 6.74 -16.25
C ASP A 206 -14.55 7.55 -15.04
N LEU A 207 -13.60 8.45 -15.29
CA LEU A 207 -13.05 9.33 -14.26
C LEU A 207 -13.69 10.73 -14.24
N SER A 208 -14.82 10.94 -14.94
CA SER A 208 -15.46 12.26 -15.13
C SER A 208 -15.99 12.87 -13.83
N ARG A 209 -16.34 12.04 -12.85
CA ARG A 209 -16.84 12.45 -11.52
C ARG A 209 -15.78 12.43 -10.42
N ILE A 210 -14.54 12.09 -10.77
CA ILE A 210 -13.44 11.96 -9.83
C ILE A 210 -12.63 13.27 -9.80
N THR A 211 -12.50 13.84 -8.61
CA THR A 211 -11.78 15.08 -8.31
C THR A 211 -10.58 14.79 -7.38
N SER A 212 -10.71 15.01 -6.07
CA SER A 212 -9.64 14.88 -5.07
C SER A 212 -9.05 13.48 -4.98
N ALA A 213 -9.82 12.43 -5.25
CA ALA A 213 -9.32 11.05 -5.19
C ALA A 213 -8.14 10.78 -6.16
N LYS A 214 -8.02 11.54 -7.27
CA LYS A 214 -6.85 11.48 -8.17
C LYS A 214 -5.54 11.85 -7.47
N ASN A 215 -5.63 12.61 -6.39
CA ASN A 215 -4.52 13.14 -5.62
C ASN A 215 -4.35 12.45 -4.26
N ILE A 216 -4.86 11.22 -4.08
CA ILE A 216 -4.59 10.42 -2.86
C ILE A 216 -3.08 10.30 -2.64
N PHE A 217 -2.35 9.91 -3.68
CA PHE A 217 -0.90 9.82 -3.63
C PHE A 217 -0.29 10.96 -4.44
N SER A 218 0.64 11.70 -3.84
CA SER A 218 1.47 12.70 -4.54
C SER A 218 2.61 12.04 -5.33
N TYR A 219 2.98 10.81 -4.97
CA TYR A 219 4.02 10.05 -5.62
C TYR A 219 3.73 8.56 -5.55
N ILE A 220 3.92 7.87 -6.68
CA ILE A 220 3.93 6.41 -6.76
C ILE A 220 5.05 6.01 -7.72
N LYS A 221 5.91 5.07 -7.30
CA LYS A 221 6.90 4.46 -8.18
C LYS A 221 7.07 2.98 -7.89
N TYR A 222 7.08 2.17 -8.94
CA TYR A 222 7.43 0.76 -8.87
C TYR A 222 8.81 0.56 -9.46
N SER A 223 9.70 -0.10 -8.75
CA SER A 223 11.08 -0.36 -9.15
C SER A 223 11.38 -1.84 -9.04
N TYR A 224 12.04 -2.41 -10.03
CA TYR A 224 12.59 -3.75 -10.03
C TYR A 224 14.10 -3.68 -9.93
N PHE A 225 14.65 -4.56 -9.10
CA PHE A 225 16.07 -4.74 -8.92
C PHE A 225 16.41 -6.20 -9.18
N THR A 226 17.46 -6.45 -9.97
CA THR A 226 17.97 -7.82 -10.21
C THR A 226 18.67 -8.42 -8.99
N GLY A 227 18.98 -7.58 -7.99
CA GLY A 227 19.82 -7.92 -6.84
C GLY A 227 21.30 -7.60 -7.07
N THR A 228 22.09 -7.54 -6.00
CA THR A 228 23.52 -7.16 -6.03
C THR A 228 24.46 -8.17 -6.72
N GLY A 229 23.93 -9.23 -7.34
CA GLY A 229 24.68 -10.20 -8.18
C GLY A 229 24.47 -10.06 -9.69
N GLY A 230 23.68 -9.08 -10.16
CA GLY A 230 23.21 -8.98 -11.54
C GLY A 230 24.12 -8.27 -12.56
N ASN A 231 25.35 -7.90 -12.22
CA ASN A 231 26.32 -7.45 -13.21
C ASN A 231 27.02 -8.66 -13.83
N ARG A 232 26.46 -9.16 -14.95
CA ARG A 232 27.20 -9.92 -15.95
C ARG A 232 26.92 -9.34 -17.32
#